data_AF-A0A101NMW5-F1
#
_entry.id   AF-A0A101NMW5-F1
#
_cell.length_a   1.000
_cell.length_b   1.000
_cell.length_c   1.000
_cell.angle_alpha   90.00
_cell.angle_beta   90.00
_cell.angle_gamma   90.00
#
_symmetry.space_group_name_H-M   'P 1'
#
loop_
_entity.id
_entity.type
_entity.pdbx_description
1 polymer ?
#
loop_
_entity_poly.entity_id
_entity_poly.type
_entity_poly.pdbx_seq_one_letter_code
_entity_poly.pdbx_strand_id
1 'polypeptide(L)'
;MAAVVVGAVALPAAAVQQPAHPARASVYISKVQYDSPGRDNRSPRSLNAEWVDVTNSTRKTVNLDRWTLKDDAGHTYTFRHVRLAGRATVRVHTGIGRDTRTDLYQDRRTYVWNNNGDTATLRTDRGRVDDRVSWGRDRSHRH
;
A
#
# COMPACT_ATOMS: atom_id res chain seq x y z
N MET A 1 15.99 -38.97 -41.94
CA MET A 1 14.96 -38.79 -40.90
C MET A 1 15.37 -37.60 -40.06
N ALA A 2 14.56 -36.55 -40.09
CA ALA A 2 14.81 -35.25 -39.47
C ALA A 2 14.38 -35.24 -38.00
N ALA A 3 14.97 -34.34 -37.20
CA ALA A 3 14.30 -33.73 -36.05
C ALA A 3 15.01 -32.42 -35.69
N VAL A 4 14.41 -31.30 -36.09
CA VAL A 4 14.75 -29.94 -35.66
C VAL A 4 14.05 -29.70 -34.32
N VAL A 5 14.80 -29.41 -33.25
CA VAL A 5 14.21 -28.98 -31.98
C VAL A 5 14.09 -27.46 -32.00
N VAL A 6 12.86 -26.97 -32.11
CA VAL A 6 12.51 -25.56 -31.94
C VAL A 6 12.52 -25.26 -30.45
N GLY A 7 13.53 -24.51 -29.99
CA GLY A 7 13.57 -23.97 -28.63
C GLY A 7 12.55 -22.84 -28.50
N ALA A 8 11.45 -23.08 -27.79
CA ALA A 8 10.51 -22.04 -27.42
C ALA A 8 11.16 -21.11 -26.39
N VAL A 9 11.38 -19.85 -26.76
CA VAL A 9 11.84 -18.81 -25.84
C VAL A 9 10.67 -18.43 -24.95
N ALA A 10 10.62 -18.94 -23.72
CA ALA A 10 9.67 -18.48 -22.72
C ALA A 10 10.09 -17.07 -22.29
N LEU A 11 9.28 -16.07 -22.66
CA LEU A 11 9.43 -14.70 -22.17
C LEU A 11 9.36 -14.71 -20.64
N PRO A 12 10.19 -13.93 -19.92
CA PRO A 12 9.98 -13.74 -18.50
C PRO A 12 8.65 -12.99 -18.35
N ALA A 13 7.66 -13.64 -17.72
CA ALA A 13 6.55 -12.92 -17.16
C ALA A 13 7.15 -11.90 -16.19
N ALA A 14 6.98 -10.61 -16.49
CA ALA A 14 7.32 -9.55 -15.56
C ALA A 14 6.49 -9.78 -14.30
N ALA A 15 7.07 -10.48 -13.33
CA ALA A 15 6.57 -10.51 -11.97
C ALA A 15 6.59 -9.05 -11.54
N VAL A 16 5.40 -8.45 -11.43
CA VAL A 16 5.21 -7.18 -10.74
C VAL A 16 5.97 -7.34 -9.42
N GLN A 17 7.10 -6.66 -9.31
CA GLN A 17 8.02 -6.86 -8.19
C GLN A 17 7.25 -6.44 -6.94
N GLN A 18 6.72 -7.43 -6.21
CA GLN A 18 6.18 -7.16 -4.89
C GLN A 18 7.34 -6.59 -4.07
N PRO A 19 7.15 -5.43 -3.42
CA PRO A 19 8.20 -4.85 -2.61
C PRO A 19 8.71 -5.92 -1.64
N ALA A 20 10.04 -6.09 -1.59
CA ALA A 20 10.67 -7.09 -0.74
C ALA A 20 10.38 -6.74 0.72
N HIS A 21 9.35 -7.35 1.30
CA HIS A 21 9.00 -7.16 2.71
C HIS A 21 10.19 -7.65 3.57
N PRO A 22 10.69 -6.84 4.52
CA PRO A 22 11.64 -7.32 5.50
C PRO A 22 11.05 -8.54 6.23
N ALA A 23 11.90 -9.51 6.60
CA ALA A 23 11.55 -10.82 7.14
C ALA A 23 10.21 -10.85 7.92
N ARG A 24 9.13 -11.23 7.21
CA ARG A 24 7.77 -11.53 7.67
C ARG A 24 7.19 -10.56 8.72
N ALA A 25 7.05 -9.29 8.38
CA ALA A 25 6.13 -8.40 9.09
C ALA A 25 4.76 -9.10 9.26
N SER A 26 4.25 -9.10 10.50
CA SER A 26 2.95 -9.74 10.79
C SER A 26 1.80 -8.93 10.22
N VAL A 27 1.97 -7.61 10.17
CA VAL A 27 1.08 -6.67 9.49
C VAL A 27 1.93 -5.86 8.52
N TYR A 28 1.51 -5.76 7.27
CA TYR A 28 2.31 -5.19 6.20
C TYR A 28 1.45 -4.37 5.25
N ILE A 29 2.10 -3.48 4.50
CA ILE A 29 1.45 -2.69 3.45
C ILE A 29 1.36 -3.59 2.21
N SER A 30 0.15 -4.02 1.86
CA SER A 30 -0.03 -4.99 0.78
C SER A 30 -0.20 -4.34 -0.59
N LYS A 31 -0.81 -3.15 -0.65
CA LYS A 31 -1.01 -2.37 -1.87
C LYS A 31 -1.07 -0.87 -1.56
N VAL A 32 -0.65 -0.07 -2.53
CA VAL A 32 -0.78 1.39 -2.49
C VAL A 32 -1.33 1.87 -3.82
N GLN A 33 -2.38 2.69 -3.78
CA GLN A 33 -2.88 3.43 -4.93
C GLN A 33 -2.62 4.92 -4.68
N TYR A 34 -1.65 5.47 -5.41
CA TYR A 34 -1.28 6.88 -5.35
C TYR A 34 -1.89 7.67 -6.51
N ASP A 35 -1.98 7.08 -7.70
CA ASP A 35 -2.59 7.72 -8.86
C ASP A 35 -4.12 7.58 -8.80
N SER A 36 -4.83 8.63 -8.37
CA SER A 36 -6.29 8.68 -8.39
C SER A 36 -6.79 8.67 -9.85
N PRO A 37 -7.44 7.60 -10.35
CA PRO A 37 -7.99 7.59 -11.71
C PRO A 37 -8.99 8.72 -11.96
N GLY A 38 -8.78 9.51 -13.01
CA GLY A 38 -9.63 10.63 -13.43
C GLY A 38 -8.92 11.99 -13.34
N ARG A 39 -9.65 13.08 -13.59
CA ARG A 39 -9.10 14.43 -13.35
C ARG A 39 -8.91 14.63 -11.84
N ASP A 40 -7.68 14.90 -11.43
CA ASP A 40 -7.39 15.45 -10.11
C ASP A 40 -8.14 16.78 -9.97
N ASN A 41 -9.15 16.78 -9.13
CA ASN A 41 -9.98 17.95 -8.84
C ASN A 41 -10.18 18.16 -7.33
N ARG A 42 -9.42 17.43 -6.48
CA ARG A 42 -9.58 17.42 -5.02
C ARG A 42 -11.00 17.13 -4.53
N SER A 43 -11.85 16.54 -5.38
CA SER A 43 -13.17 16.08 -4.94
C SER A 43 -13.00 14.93 -3.95
N PRO A 44 -13.98 14.72 -3.04
CA PRO A 44 -13.95 13.56 -2.14
C PRO A 44 -13.76 12.23 -2.88
N ARG A 45 -14.29 12.11 -4.10
CA ARG A 45 -14.10 10.93 -4.95
C ARG A 45 -12.65 10.73 -5.37
N SER A 46 -11.95 11.80 -5.76
CA SER A 46 -10.55 11.72 -6.17
C SER A 46 -9.62 11.48 -4.97
N LEU A 47 -9.87 12.14 -3.84
CA LEU A 47 -9.09 11.90 -2.61
C LEU A 47 -9.30 10.50 -2.02
N ASN A 48 -10.49 9.91 -2.20
CA ASN A 48 -10.75 8.52 -1.78
C ASN A 48 -10.23 7.48 -2.78
N ALA A 49 -9.85 7.89 -3.99
CA ALA A 49 -9.20 7.00 -4.95
C ALA A 49 -7.70 6.82 -4.66
N GLU A 50 -7.15 7.66 -3.78
CA GLU A 50 -5.85 7.49 -3.15
C GLU A 50 -6.00 6.69 -1.84
N TRP A 51 -5.31 5.54 -1.72
CA TRP A 51 -5.43 4.65 -0.57
C TRP A 51 -4.23 3.72 -0.35
N VAL A 52 -4.12 3.19 0.87
CA VAL A 52 -3.15 2.14 1.26
C VAL A 52 -3.88 0.95 1.87
N ASP A 53 -3.61 -0.25 1.38
CA ASP A 53 -4.09 -1.49 1.99
C ASP A 53 -3.07 -1.99 3.01
N VAL A 54 -3.55 -2.29 4.21
CA VAL A 54 -2.78 -2.87 5.32
C VAL A 54 -3.34 -4.26 5.63
N THR A 55 -2.51 -5.28 5.53
CA THR A 55 -2.91 -6.68 5.65
C THR A 55 -2.24 -7.36 6.83
N ASN A 56 -3.01 -8.16 7.57
CA ASN A 56 -2.49 -9.05 8.61
C ASN A 56 -2.26 -10.44 8.03
N SER A 57 -0.99 -10.82 7.86
CA SER A 57 -0.59 -12.14 7.35
C SER A 57 -0.79 -13.27 8.37
N THR A 58 -1.05 -12.96 9.63
CA THR A 58 -1.18 -13.97 10.69
C THR A 58 -2.60 -14.53 10.76
N ARG A 59 -2.79 -15.57 11.58
CA ARG A 59 -4.13 -16.09 11.92
C ARG A 59 -4.75 -15.40 13.14
N LYS A 60 -4.01 -14.54 13.83
CA LYS A 60 -4.45 -13.88 15.07
C LYS A 60 -4.87 -12.45 14.78
N THR A 61 -5.85 -11.95 15.52
CA THR A 61 -6.21 -10.54 15.49
C THR A 61 -5.08 -9.70 16.05
N VAL A 62 -4.71 -8.62 15.35
CA VAL A 62 -3.71 -7.64 15.78
C VAL A 62 -4.42 -6.34 16.15
N ASN A 63 -4.03 -5.76 17.29
CA ASN A 63 -4.48 -4.43 17.68
C ASN A 63 -3.58 -3.39 17.01
N LEU A 64 -4.15 -2.58 16.12
CA LEU A 64 -3.47 -1.50 15.44
C LEU A 64 -3.62 -0.16 16.18
N ASP A 65 -4.25 -0.14 17.34
CA ASP A 65 -4.41 1.10 18.10
C ASP A 65 -3.06 1.81 18.33
N ARG A 66 -3.03 3.11 18.00
CA ARG A 66 -1.84 3.99 18.02
C ARG A 66 -0.73 3.62 17.03
N TRP A 67 -0.93 2.64 16.15
CA TRP A 67 -0.04 2.45 15.01
C TRP A 67 -0.16 3.66 14.07
N THR A 68 0.88 3.89 13.29
CA THR A 68 0.92 5.02 12.37
C THR A 68 1.28 4.61 10.96
N LEU A 69 0.59 5.20 9.98
CA LEU A 69 0.96 5.19 8.58
C LEU A 69 1.49 6.58 8.20
N LYS A 70 2.72 6.64 7.68
CA LYS A 70 3.43 7.89 7.42
C LYS A 70 4.04 7.93 6.02
N ASP A 71 3.98 9.07 5.34
CA ASP A 71 4.68 9.34 4.07
C ASP A 71 6.07 9.97 4.29
N ASP A 72 6.81 10.20 3.20
CA ASP A 72 8.13 10.84 3.29
C ASP A 72 8.04 12.33 3.68
N ALA A 73 6.96 13.01 3.30
CA ALA A 73 6.74 14.44 3.58
C ALA A 73 6.35 14.75 5.04
N GLY A 74 5.97 13.75 5.83
CA GLY A 74 5.65 13.91 7.25
C GLY A 74 4.17 13.72 7.61
N HIS A 75 3.28 13.59 6.63
CA HIS A 75 1.86 13.31 6.86
C HIS A 75 1.71 11.97 7.59
N THR A 76 1.09 12.03 8.77
CA THR A 76 0.90 10.88 9.63
C THR A 76 -0.58 10.63 9.83
N TYR A 77 -1.02 9.40 9.59
CA TYR A 77 -2.31 8.87 10.01
C TYR A 77 -2.10 7.94 11.20
N THR A 78 -2.96 8.07 12.22
CA THR A 78 -2.91 7.22 13.43
C THR A 78 -4.16 6.36 13.49
N PHE A 79 -4.00 5.05 13.51
CA PHE A 79 -5.10 4.12 13.71
C PHE A 79 -5.66 4.27 15.13
N ARG A 80 -6.99 4.44 15.24
CA ARG A 80 -7.68 4.61 16.54
C ARG A 80 -8.71 3.51 16.73
N HIS A 81 -8.53 2.71 17.77
CA HIS A 81 -9.44 1.60 18.12
C HIS A 81 -9.60 0.54 17.02
N VAL A 82 -8.59 0.38 16.14
CA VAL A 82 -8.65 -0.56 15.01
C VAL A 82 -8.09 -1.92 15.42
N ARG A 83 -8.87 -2.97 15.18
CA ARG A 83 -8.46 -4.36 15.39
C ARG A 83 -8.54 -5.10 14.06
N LEU A 84 -7.39 -5.50 13.53
CA LEU A 84 -7.30 -6.19 12.25
C LEU A 84 -7.28 -7.70 12.46
N ALA A 85 -8.35 -8.37 12.05
CA ALA A 85 -8.48 -9.82 12.16
C ALA A 85 -7.34 -10.53 11.40
N GLY A 86 -7.08 -11.79 11.76
CA GLY A 86 -6.14 -12.63 11.01
C GLY A 86 -6.59 -12.79 9.56
N ARG A 87 -5.65 -12.69 8.62
CA ARG A 87 -5.92 -12.77 7.16
C ARG A 87 -6.82 -11.67 6.60
N ALA A 88 -7.12 -10.64 7.39
CA ALA A 88 -7.91 -9.50 6.94
C ALA A 88 -7.02 -8.38 6.40
N THR A 89 -7.66 -7.53 5.60
CA THR A 89 -7.09 -6.29 5.06
C THR A 89 -8.00 -5.13 5.43
N VAL A 90 -7.41 -4.01 5.80
CA VAL A 90 -8.08 -2.72 5.93
C VAL A 90 -7.48 -1.75 4.93
N ARG A 91 -8.35 -0.99 4.25
CA ARG A 91 -7.99 0.06 3.31
C ARG A 91 -8.06 1.40 4.02
N VAL A 92 -6.99 2.19 3.92
CA VAL A 92 -6.93 3.54 4.45
C VAL A 92 -6.97 4.52 3.29
N HIS A 93 -8.11 5.17 3.09
CA HIS A 93 -8.33 6.22 2.09
C HIS A 93 -7.80 7.56 2.59
N THR A 94 -7.21 8.35 1.70
CA THR A 94 -6.70 9.68 2.05
C THR A 94 -7.83 10.69 2.33
N GLY A 95 -8.93 10.61 1.58
CA GLY A 95 -10.03 11.56 1.68
C GLY A 95 -10.92 11.40 2.93
N ILE A 96 -12.14 11.93 2.80
CA ILE A 96 -13.17 11.94 3.85
C ILE A 96 -14.19 10.84 3.55
N GLY A 97 -14.59 10.13 4.60
CA GLY A 97 -15.61 9.10 4.54
C GLY A 97 -16.01 8.64 5.94
N ARG A 98 -16.79 7.56 6.01
CA ARG A 98 -17.20 6.96 7.27
C ARG A 98 -16.44 5.68 7.49
N ASP A 99 -15.70 5.60 8.59
CA ASP A 99 -14.98 4.39 8.97
C ASP A 99 -15.91 3.17 9.06
N THR A 100 -15.42 2.07 8.50
CA THR A 100 -16.03 0.74 8.55
C THR A 100 -15.00 -0.27 9.06
N ARG A 101 -15.34 -1.56 9.01
CA ARG A 101 -14.40 -2.63 9.36
C ARG A 101 -13.28 -2.81 8.33
N THR A 102 -13.50 -2.38 7.10
CA THR A 102 -12.60 -2.62 5.95
C THR A 102 -12.06 -1.34 5.36
N ASP A 103 -12.69 -0.19 5.63
CA ASP A 103 -12.37 1.09 5.02
C ASP A 103 -12.24 2.14 6.13
N LEU A 104 -11.10 2.79 6.17
CA LEU A 104 -10.76 3.87 7.09
C LEU A 104 -10.43 5.11 6.30
N TYR A 105 -10.67 6.28 6.88
CA TYR A 105 -10.44 7.56 6.22
C TYR A 105 -9.48 8.41 7.02
N GLN A 106 -8.52 9.07 6.34
CA GLN A 106 -7.61 10.01 7.00
C GLN A 106 -8.26 11.38 7.25
N ASP A 107 -9.46 11.61 6.72
CA ASP A 107 -10.22 12.86 6.78
C ASP A 107 -9.45 14.06 6.21
N ARG A 108 -8.58 13.82 5.22
CA ARG A 108 -7.80 14.88 4.58
C ARG A 108 -8.53 15.45 3.37
N ARG A 109 -8.20 16.70 3.06
CA ARG A 109 -8.67 17.46 1.89
C ARG A 109 -7.57 17.66 0.84
N THR A 110 -6.43 17.01 1.04
CA THR A 110 -5.23 17.10 0.21
C THR A 110 -4.67 15.70 0.02
N TYR A 111 -4.07 15.45 -1.15
CA TYR A 111 -3.33 14.22 -1.44
C TYR A 111 -2.15 14.06 -0.47
N VAL A 112 -1.84 12.82 -0.13
CA VAL A 112 -0.73 12.44 0.75
C VAL A 112 0.32 11.70 -0.05
N TRP A 113 -0.09 10.77 -0.90
CA TRP A 113 0.81 9.88 -1.63
C TRP A 113 1.28 10.51 -2.95
N ASN A 114 2.59 10.73 -3.07
CA ASN A 114 3.15 11.41 -4.24
C ASN A 114 3.21 10.51 -5.50
N ASN A 115 2.64 10.98 -6.61
CA ASN A 115 2.64 10.28 -7.91
C ASN A 115 4.03 10.08 -8.52
N ASN A 116 5.01 10.93 -8.21
CA ASN A 116 6.38 10.83 -8.74
C ASN A 116 7.29 9.90 -7.93
N GLY A 117 6.80 9.39 -6.80
CA GLY A 117 7.53 8.53 -5.90
C GLY A 117 7.40 9.00 -4.46
N ASP A 118 7.24 8.04 -3.56
CA ASP A 118 7.04 8.26 -2.13
C ASP A 118 7.43 6.99 -1.37
N THR A 119 7.36 7.06 -0.04
CA THR A 119 7.52 5.91 0.85
C THR A 119 6.42 5.88 1.91
N ALA A 120 5.55 4.89 1.85
CA ALA A 120 4.60 4.59 2.92
C ALA A 120 5.32 3.75 3.99
N THR A 121 5.34 4.26 5.23
CA THR A 121 5.95 3.61 6.39
C THR A 121 4.88 3.26 7.41
N LEU A 122 4.75 1.98 7.73
CA LEU A 122 3.88 1.47 8.79
C LEU A 122 4.69 1.28 10.07
N ARG A 123 4.27 1.90 11.16
CA ARG A 123 4.92 1.80 12.48
C ARG A 123 3.95 1.34 13.53
N THR A 124 4.46 0.51 14.44
CA THR A 124 3.74 0.05 15.62
C THR A 124 3.50 1.15 16.64
N ASP A 125 2.66 0.87 17.63
CA ASP A 125 2.36 1.73 18.78
C ASP A 125 3.59 2.11 19.64
N ARG A 126 4.70 1.39 19.48
CA ARG A 126 6.00 1.65 20.13
C ARG A 126 6.99 2.38 19.21
N GLY A 127 6.56 2.80 18.02
CA GLY A 127 7.39 3.52 17.06
C GLY A 127 8.33 2.64 16.23
N ARG A 128 8.34 1.32 16.43
CA ARG A 128 9.08 0.37 15.56
C ARG A 128 8.45 0.33 14.18
N VAL A 129 9.26 0.44 13.13
CA VAL A 129 8.82 0.21 11.73
C VAL A 129 8.49 -1.28 11.57
N ASP A 130 7.25 -1.59 11.21
CA ASP A 130 6.82 -2.96 10.91
C ASP A 130 6.99 -3.26 9.43
N ASP A 131 6.64 -2.30 8.56
CA ASP A 131 6.82 -2.42 7.11
C ASP A 131 7.03 -1.06 6.43
N ARG A 132 7.61 -1.07 5.23
CA ARG A 132 7.76 0.11 4.38
C ARG A 132 7.68 -0.28 2.91
N VAL A 133 6.99 0.54 2.12
CA VAL A 133 6.87 0.37 0.67
C VAL A 133 7.18 1.70 0.01
N SER A 134 8.13 1.68 -0.93
CA SER A 134 8.48 2.84 -1.76
C SER A 134 8.11 2.59 -3.22
N TRP A 135 7.73 3.63 -3.94
CA TRP A 135 7.45 3.58 -5.38
C TRP A 135 8.09 4.76 -6.13
N GLY A 136 7.95 4.77 -7.47
CA GLY A 136 8.46 5.84 -8.33
C GLY A 136 9.94 5.70 -8.74
N ARG A 137 10.60 4.57 -8.42
CA ARG A 137 11.99 4.30 -8.83
C ARG A 137 12.17 3.68 -10.22
N ASP A 138 11.10 3.41 -10.95
CA ASP A 138 11.17 2.93 -12.34
C ASP A 138 10.64 3.96 -13.34
N ARG A 139 11.55 4.82 -13.82
CA ARG A 139 11.45 5.46 -15.15
C ARG A 139 12.51 4.93 -16.13
N SER A 140 13.08 3.76 -15.87
CA SER A 140 14.03 3.11 -16.76
C SER A 140 13.48 1.76 -17.19
N HIS A 141 13.01 1.71 -18.44
CA HIS A 141 13.07 0.60 -19.41
C HIS A 141 11.86 0.62 -20.36
N ARG A 142 11.82 1.65 -21.22
CA ARG A 142 11.24 1.55 -22.56
C ARG A 142 12.12 2.34 -23.53
N HIS A 143 12.96 1.63 -24.27
CA HIS A 143 13.29 1.91 -25.67
C HIS A 143 13.72 0.60 -26.32
#